data_AF-A0A165FP27-F1
#
_entry.id   AF-A0A165FP27-F1
#
_cell.length_a   1.000
_cell.length_b   1.000
_cell.length_c   1.000
_cell.angle_alpha   90.00
_cell.angle_beta   90.00
_cell.angle_gamma   90.00
#
_symmetry.space_group_name_H-M   'P 1'
#
loop_
_entity.id
_entity.type
_entity.pdbx_description
1 polymer ?
#
loop_
_entity_poly.entity_id
_entity_poly.type
_entity_poly.pdbx_seq_one_letter_code
_entity_poly.pdbx_strand_id
1 'polypeptide(L)'
;MRCFKYAKWLLLVLILWLSLAIVYLTLPPGECVDNDITFAQQLADGDALQRVYHTEEFIPREYRLPRVRRRLYLGLRFAFDRHSGVLRIRNEEVPLLPLLAPPSPSSPAPITADAGDAQHPHDPSRHSRLVIPWAKLGDTDGVNMPWHPVGDAVLLYALVSREWGRILLTVERAVTPPTDAQEGEVVLHVVPARMATQSEGTEDDAVPLGMPPLASLYFLPSPEGAEGYTLARVHFPPSPKSFGTSSYFPLRRALLSVLAPSAMLAMALAELAGQLIKFALIGLGIVALLWIARELWMSRHDGETGEGEDARERQTAVLRKALREVLGPLYAPREGGRQRERSARTLGDEERMEVKEEV
;
A
#
# COMPACT_ATOMS: atom_id res chain seq x y z
N MET A 1 43.16 0.20 16.92
CA MET A 1 42.58 -0.78 17.86
C MET A 1 41.10 -0.57 18.22
N ARG A 2 40.60 0.64 18.56
CA ARG A 2 39.20 0.79 19.05
C ARG A 2 38.10 0.31 18.08
N CYS A 3 38.27 0.48 16.77
CA CYS A 3 37.26 0.07 15.76
C CYS A 3 36.92 -1.44 15.79
N PHE A 4 37.88 -2.31 16.08
CA PHE A 4 37.66 -3.76 16.17
C PHE A 4 36.69 -4.16 17.29
N LYS A 5 36.56 -3.35 18.36
CA LYS A 5 35.59 -3.63 19.43
C LYS A 5 34.13 -3.47 18.97
N TYR A 6 33.87 -2.54 18.05
CA TYR A 6 32.51 -2.30 17.53
C TYR A 6 32.13 -3.25 16.39
N ALA A 7 33.10 -3.73 15.60
CA ALA A 7 32.86 -4.68 14.51
C ALA A 7 32.15 -5.96 14.98
N LYS A 8 32.49 -6.50 16.17
CA LYS A 8 31.82 -7.68 16.74
C LYS A 8 30.34 -7.42 17.04
N TRP A 9 30.00 -6.24 17.57
CA TRP A 9 28.62 -5.86 17.86
C TRP A 9 27.81 -5.59 16.58
N LEU A 10 28.41 -4.93 15.59
CA LEU A 10 27.78 -4.69 14.29
C LEU A 10 27.47 -6.01 13.57
N LEU A 11 28.39 -6.98 13.62
CA LEU A 11 28.15 -8.32 13.08
C LEU A 11 26.99 -9.04 13.79
N LEU A 12 26.89 -8.95 15.12
CA LEU A 12 25.77 -9.54 15.87
C LEU A 12 24.43 -8.88 15.53
N VAL A 13 24.39 -7.54 15.39
CA VAL A 13 23.20 -6.80 14.95
C VAL A 13 22.80 -7.22 13.53
N LEU A 14 23.77 -7.37 12.62
CA LEU A 14 23.50 -7.83 11.25
C LEU A 14 22.95 -9.26 11.21
N ILE A 15 23.54 -10.18 11.99
CA ILE A 15 23.05 -11.57 12.11
C ILE A 15 21.61 -11.57 12.66
N LEU A 16 21.34 -10.85 13.75
CA LEU A 16 20.01 -10.75 14.33
C LEU A 16 18.99 -10.17 13.34
N TRP A 17 19.36 -9.11 12.62
CA TRP A 17 18.52 -8.51 11.58
C TRP A 17 18.20 -9.49 10.46
N LEU A 18 19.21 -10.23 9.97
CA LEU A 18 19.03 -11.28 8.97
C LEU A 18 18.16 -12.42 9.50
N SER A 19 18.31 -12.84 10.76
CA SER A 19 17.43 -13.84 11.37
C SER A 19 15.97 -13.37 11.41
N LEU A 20 15.70 -12.11 11.80
CA LEU A 20 14.36 -11.54 11.79
C LEU A 20 13.79 -11.43 10.36
N ALA A 21 14.62 -11.08 9.38
CA ALA A 21 14.23 -11.04 7.97
C ALA A 21 13.90 -12.45 7.44
N ILE A 22 14.73 -13.46 7.73
CA ILE A 22 14.47 -14.85 7.38
C ILE A 22 13.16 -15.32 8.01
N VAL A 23 12.94 -15.07 9.32
CA VAL A 23 11.68 -15.42 9.99
C VAL A 23 10.49 -14.78 9.27
N TYR A 24 10.52 -13.48 9.00
CA TYR A 24 9.45 -12.77 8.28
C TYR A 24 9.14 -13.41 6.91
N LEU A 25 10.18 -13.76 6.14
CA LEU A 25 10.03 -14.42 4.85
C LEU A 25 9.44 -15.84 5.02
N THR A 26 9.95 -16.64 5.96
CA THR A 26 9.52 -18.03 6.16
C THR A 26 8.18 -18.20 6.86
N LEU A 27 7.50 -17.11 7.27
CA LEU A 27 6.21 -17.23 7.94
C LEU A 27 5.15 -17.82 6.98
N PRO A 28 4.51 -18.95 7.35
CA PRO A 28 3.50 -19.59 6.52
C PRO A 28 2.30 -18.66 6.33
N PRO A 29 1.49 -18.83 5.26
CA PRO A 29 0.32 -17.98 4.97
C PRO A 29 -0.51 -17.62 6.20
N GLY A 30 -0.74 -18.61 7.07
CA GLY A 30 -1.67 -18.51 8.19
C GLY A 30 -3.09 -18.79 7.73
N GLU A 31 -3.91 -19.23 8.67
CA GLU A 31 -5.33 -19.47 8.41
C GLU A 31 -6.10 -18.15 8.56
N CYS A 32 -7.08 -17.96 7.68
CA CYS A 32 -8.08 -16.90 7.77
C CYS A 32 -9.40 -17.59 8.12
N VAL A 33 -9.74 -17.61 9.41
CA VAL A 33 -10.96 -18.27 9.90
C VAL A 33 -12.11 -17.28 9.79
N ASP A 34 -12.86 -17.38 8.69
CA ASP A 34 -14.07 -16.57 8.47
C ASP A 34 -15.30 -17.30 9.04
N ASN A 35 -15.61 -17.05 10.31
CA ASN A 35 -16.75 -17.62 11.03
C ASN A 35 -17.55 -16.53 11.79
N ASP A 36 -18.76 -16.27 11.29
CA ASP A 36 -19.66 -15.20 11.72
C ASP A 36 -19.99 -15.20 13.22
N ILE A 37 -20.05 -16.37 13.86
CA ILE A 37 -20.32 -16.51 15.30
C ILE A 37 -19.07 -16.10 16.10
N THR A 38 -17.89 -16.58 15.69
CA THR A 38 -16.62 -16.22 16.36
C THR A 38 -16.32 -14.72 16.23
N PHE A 39 -16.75 -14.09 15.13
CA PHE A 39 -16.64 -12.64 14.93
C PHE A 39 -17.59 -11.84 15.81
N ALA A 40 -18.84 -12.28 15.97
CA ALA A 40 -19.75 -11.66 16.92
C ALA A 40 -19.22 -11.78 18.35
N GLN A 41 -18.69 -12.94 18.73
CA GLN A 41 -18.10 -13.13 20.06
C GLN A 41 -16.88 -12.20 20.27
N GLN A 42 -15.92 -12.18 19.34
CA GLN A 42 -14.76 -11.27 19.42
C GLN A 42 -15.20 -9.80 19.52
N LEU A 43 -16.16 -9.37 18.69
CA LEU A 43 -16.71 -8.00 18.78
C LEU A 43 -17.44 -7.73 20.11
N ALA A 44 -18.17 -8.70 20.66
CA ALA A 44 -18.86 -8.57 21.94
C ALA A 44 -17.91 -8.56 23.15
N ASP A 45 -16.76 -9.24 23.04
CA ASP A 45 -15.66 -9.22 24.02
C ASP A 45 -14.82 -7.92 23.95
N GLY A 46 -15.14 -7.02 23.01
CA GLY A 46 -14.46 -5.74 22.81
C GLY A 46 -13.22 -5.79 21.91
N ASP A 47 -12.92 -6.96 21.33
CA ASP A 47 -11.89 -7.09 20.30
C ASP A 47 -12.32 -6.37 19.01
N ALA A 48 -11.32 -6.05 18.19
CA ALA A 48 -11.53 -5.25 17.00
C ALA A 48 -11.13 -6.01 15.73
N LEU A 49 -12.12 -6.37 14.93
CA LEU A 49 -11.94 -7.05 13.66
C LEU A 49 -11.41 -6.11 12.59
N GLN A 50 -10.52 -6.61 11.74
CA GLN A 50 -9.96 -5.86 10.63
C GLN A 50 -10.27 -6.57 9.31
N ARG A 51 -10.88 -5.84 8.39
CA ARG A 51 -11.35 -6.35 7.09
C ARG A 51 -10.82 -5.52 5.95
N VAL A 52 -10.45 -6.20 4.88
CA VAL A 52 -9.99 -5.59 3.63
C VAL A 52 -11.01 -5.87 2.54
N TYR A 53 -11.39 -4.86 1.77
CA TYR A 53 -12.39 -4.96 0.70
C TYR A 53 -11.83 -4.46 -0.62
N HIS A 54 -12.28 -5.03 -1.74
CA HIS A 54 -11.87 -4.61 -3.08
C HIS A 54 -12.59 -3.33 -3.51
N THR A 55 -11.86 -2.22 -3.74
CA THR A 55 -12.46 -0.89 -3.93
C THR A 55 -13.39 -0.79 -5.14
N GLU A 56 -13.13 -1.55 -6.21
CA GLU A 56 -13.96 -1.48 -7.42
C GLU A 56 -15.38 -2.04 -7.25
N GLU A 57 -15.63 -2.87 -6.23
CA GLU A 57 -16.95 -3.45 -5.98
C GLU A 57 -17.87 -2.53 -5.16
N PHE A 58 -17.28 -1.66 -4.34
CA PHE A 58 -17.98 -0.83 -3.35
C PHE A 58 -17.91 0.68 -3.65
N ILE A 59 -17.07 1.11 -4.61
CA ILE A 59 -16.95 2.51 -5.05
C ILE A 59 -17.29 2.57 -6.56
N PRO A 60 -18.52 2.95 -6.93
CA PRO A 60 -18.97 2.97 -8.32
C PRO A 60 -18.11 3.84 -9.24
N ARG A 61 -18.12 3.51 -10.54
CA ARG A 61 -17.25 4.14 -11.54
C ARG A 61 -17.52 5.63 -11.72
N GLU A 62 -18.76 6.07 -11.54
CA GLU A 62 -19.16 7.49 -11.66
C GLU A 62 -18.55 8.40 -10.58
N TYR A 63 -18.25 7.89 -9.38
CA TYR A 63 -17.71 8.68 -8.26
C TYR A 63 -16.17 8.78 -8.26
N ARG A 64 -15.51 8.42 -9.37
CA ARG A 64 -14.04 8.36 -9.48
C ARG A 64 -13.43 9.70 -9.83
N LEU A 65 -12.95 10.46 -8.84
CA LEU A 65 -12.14 11.66 -9.05
C LEU A 65 -10.89 11.36 -9.90
N PRO A 66 -10.62 12.09 -11.00
CA PRO A 66 -9.59 11.74 -11.98
C PRO A 66 -8.13 11.97 -11.53
N ARG A 67 -7.90 12.50 -10.32
CA ARG A 67 -6.55 12.88 -9.81
C ARG A 67 -6.09 12.15 -8.54
N VAL A 68 -6.90 11.25 -7.98
CA VAL A 68 -6.52 10.47 -6.79
C VAL A 68 -5.78 9.21 -7.22
N ARG A 69 -4.61 8.93 -6.62
CA ARG A 69 -3.92 7.65 -6.81
C ARG A 69 -4.85 6.52 -6.38
N ARG A 70 -5.26 5.68 -7.33
CA ARG A 70 -6.18 4.57 -7.08
C ARG A 70 -5.44 3.48 -6.33
N ARG A 71 -6.09 2.92 -5.30
CA ARG A 71 -5.69 1.70 -4.60
C ARG A 71 -6.77 0.66 -4.78
N LEU A 72 -6.38 -0.59 -5.00
CA LEU A 72 -7.27 -1.71 -5.27
C LEU A 72 -8.03 -2.15 -4.01
N TYR A 73 -7.53 -1.83 -2.82
CA TYR A 73 -8.11 -2.29 -1.56
C TYR A 73 -8.23 -1.20 -0.50
N LEU A 74 -9.28 -1.34 0.32
CA LEU A 74 -9.58 -0.51 1.49
C LEU A 74 -9.63 -1.38 2.77
N GLY A 75 -9.02 -0.91 3.85
CA GLY A 75 -8.90 -1.63 5.12
C GLY A 75 -9.62 -0.95 6.29
N LEU A 76 -10.82 -1.45 6.62
CA LEU A 76 -11.63 -0.98 7.75
C LEU A 76 -11.29 -1.76 9.04
N ARG A 77 -11.67 -1.18 10.18
CA ARG A 77 -11.59 -1.80 11.51
C ARG A 77 -12.91 -1.58 12.21
N PHE A 78 -13.54 -2.66 12.64
CA PHE A 78 -14.79 -2.67 13.40
C PHE A 78 -14.45 -3.06 14.84
N ALA A 79 -15.08 -2.41 15.82
CA ALA A 79 -15.10 -2.82 17.20
C ALA A 79 -16.50 -2.55 17.75
N PHE A 80 -16.98 -3.35 18.69
CA PHE A 80 -18.28 -3.15 19.31
C PHE A 80 -18.10 -3.04 20.83
N ASP A 81 -18.84 -2.13 21.44
CA ASP A 81 -18.91 -2.01 22.89
C ASP A 81 -20.30 -2.47 23.33
N ARG A 82 -20.35 -3.67 23.92
CA ARG A 82 -21.59 -4.29 24.40
C ARG A 82 -22.26 -3.46 25.50
N HIS A 83 -21.51 -2.71 26.30
CA HIS A 83 -22.06 -1.95 27.42
C HIS A 83 -22.69 -0.62 26.97
N SER A 84 -22.07 0.07 26.01
CA SER A 84 -22.62 1.32 25.46
C SER A 84 -23.53 1.11 24.24
N GLY A 85 -23.55 -0.10 23.66
CA GLY A 85 -24.28 -0.39 22.42
C GLY A 85 -23.71 0.36 21.22
N VAL A 86 -22.41 0.69 21.24
CA VAL A 86 -21.75 1.51 20.21
C VAL A 86 -20.91 0.63 19.29
N LEU A 87 -21.19 0.68 17.99
CA LEU A 87 -20.28 0.20 16.95
C LEU A 87 -19.26 1.30 16.64
N ARG A 88 -17.99 0.98 16.78
CA ARG A 88 -16.87 1.83 16.36
C ARG A 88 -16.36 1.36 15.00
N ILE A 89 -16.53 2.20 13.98
CA ILE A 89 -15.89 2.00 12.68
C ILE A 89 -14.68 2.92 12.62
N ARG A 90 -13.49 2.36 12.89
CA ARG A 90 -12.22 3.09 13.03
C ARG A 90 -12.22 4.19 14.09
N ASN A 91 -12.66 5.38 13.70
CA ASN A 91 -12.65 6.61 14.49
C ASN A 91 -14.06 7.23 14.61
N GLU A 92 -15.07 6.60 14.00
CA GLU A 92 -16.46 7.02 14.04
C GLU A 92 -17.24 6.13 15.02
N GLU A 93 -18.08 6.75 15.84
CA GLU A 93 -18.93 6.06 16.82
C GLU A 93 -20.39 6.07 16.36
N VAL A 94 -20.99 4.88 16.34
CA VAL A 94 -22.37 4.64 15.91
C VAL A 94 -23.13 4.02 17.09
N PRO A 95 -23.92 4.80 17.86
CA PRO A 95 -24.83 4.23 18.84
C PRO A 95 -25.90 3.43 18.09
N LEU A 96 -26.01 2.14 18.38
CA LEU A 96 -26.90 1.24 17.65
C LEU A 96 -28.32 1.23 18.20
N LEU A 97 -28.52 1.57 19.48
CA LEU A 97 -29.84 1.52 20.14
C LEU A 97 -30.95 2.24 19.35
N PRO A 98 -30.75 3.46 18.78
CA PRO A 98 -31.78 4.11 17.96
C PRO A 98 -32.12 3.36 16.66
N LEU A 99 -31.15 2.66 16.07
CA LEU A 99 -31.31 1.88 14.84
C LEU A 99 -31.97 0.51 15.10
N LEU A 100 -31.74 -0.05 16.28
CA LEU A 100 -32.26 -1.36 16.70
C LEU A 100 -33.70 -1.28 17.22
N ALA A 101 -34.05 -0.18 17.91
CA ALA A 101 -35.39 0.09 18.42
C ALA A 101 -36.47 -0.11 17.33
N PRO A 102 -37.61 -0.75 17.64
CA PRO A 102 -38.69 -0.88 16.67
C PRO A 102 -39.21 0.50 16.25
N PRO A 103 -39.66 0.67 14.98
CA PRO A 103 -40.28 1.92 14.55
C PRO A 103 -41.50 2.20 15.44
N SER A 104 -41.48 3.32 16.17
CA SER A 104 -42.54 3.66 17.12
C SER A 104 -43.88 3.79 16.39
N PRO A 105 -44.92 3.00 16.73
CA PRO A 105 -46.22 3.01 16.04
C PRO A 105 -47.09 4.23 16.38
N SER A 106 -46.49 5.32 16.87
CA SER A 106 -47.17 6.45 17.48
C SER A 106 -46.53 7.79 17.09
N SER A 107 -46.67 8.16 15.82
CA SER A 107 -47.03 9.54 15.51
C SER A 107 -48.47 9.52 15.01
N PRO A 108 -49.46 9.95 15.81
CA PRO A 108 -50.82 10.06 15.31
C PRO A 108 -50.82 11.08 14.17
N ALA A 109 -51.31 10.67 12.99
CA ALA A 109 -51.55 11.62 11.90
C ALA A 109 -52.43 12.77 12.44
N PRO A 110 -52.15 14.04 12.08
CA PRO A 110 -53.04 15.12 12.41
C PRO A 110 -54.37 14.88 11.69
N ILE A 111 -55.38 14.41 12.45
CA ILE A 111 -56.75 14.28 11.96
C ILE A 111 -57.37 15.68 11.92
N THR A 112 -56.95 16.46 10.94
CA THR A 112 -57.63 17.65 10.46
C THR A 112 -57.76 17.50 8.96
N ALA A 113 -58.96 17.09 8.54
CA ALA A 113 -59.32 17.08 7.14
C ALA A 113 -59.40 18.52 6.64
N ASP A 114 -58.43 18.92 5.81
CA ASP A 114 -58.66 19.86 4.73
C ASP A 114 -57.64 19.61 3.60
N ALA A 115 -58.04 19.94 2.37
CA ALA A 115 -57.34 19.48 1.17
C ALA A 115 -56.12 20.34 0.80
N GLY A 116 -55.01 19.68 0.43
CA GLY A 116 -53.86 20.33 -0.21
C GLY A 116 -52.52 19.71 0.19
N ASP A 117 -51.89 19.02 -0.77
CA ASP A 117 -50.44 18.72 -0.87
C ASP A 117 -49.62 18.58 0.42
N ALA A 118 -49.59 17.37 0.98
CA ALA A 118 -48.59 16.97 1.98
C ALA A 118 -48.21 15.48 1.84
N GLN A 119 -47.37 15.15 0.86
CA GLN A 119 -46.53 13.95 0.95
C GLN A 119 -45.47 14.20 2.04
N HIS A 120 -45.77 13.85 3.29
CA HIS A 120 -44.74 13.75 4.31
C HIS A 120 -43.93 12.46 4.09
N PRO A 121 -42.62 12.52 3.79
CA PRO A 121 -41.78 11.34 3.69
C PRO A 121 -41.70 10.64 5.06
N HIS A 122 -41.57 9.31 5.04
CA HIS A 122 -41.10 8.59 6.23
C HIS A 122 -39.67 9.03 6.53
N ASP A 123 -39.50 9.84 7.58
CA ASP A 123 -38.23 10.38 8.09
C ASP A 123 -37.09 9.31 8.09
N PRO A 124 -36.24 9.27 7.04
CA PRO A 124 -35.30 8.17 6.83
C PRO A 124 -34.09 8.26 7.78
N SER A 125 -33.94 9.40 8.45
CA SER A 125 -32.89 9.67 9.45
C SER A 125 -33.01 8.79 10.70
N ARG A 126 -34.18 8.21 10.98
CA ARG A 126 -34.40 7.38 12.18
C ARG A 126 -33.84 5.97 12.09
N HIS A 127 -33.61 5.46 10.87
CA HIS A 127 -33.20 4.07 10.63
C HIS A 127 -31.89 3.95 9.84
N SER A 128 -31.23 5.07 9.57
CA SER A 128 -29.94 5.15 8.91
C SER A 128 -29.03 6.17 9.61
N ARG A 129 -27.71 5.93 9.62
CA ARG A 129 -26.71 6.85 10.17
C ARG A 129 -25.50 6.92 9.26
N LEU A 130 -25.28 8.08 8.66
CA LEU A 130 -24.08 8.39 7.89
C LEU A 130 -22.85 8.49 8.82
N VAL A 131 -21.73 7.90 8.39
CA VAL A 131 -20.41 8.01 9.03
C VAL A 131 -19.32 8.16 7.98
N ILE A 132 -18.20 8.80 8.34
CA ILE A 132 -17.10 9.08 7.40
C ILE A 132 -15.74 8.57 7.94
N PRO A 133 -15.59 7.25 8.19
CA PRO A 133 -14.38 6.69 8.78
C PRO A 133 -13.13 6.79 7.91
N TRP A 134 -11.98 6.84 8.59
CA TRP A 134 -10.66 6.67 7.97
C TRP A 134 -10.36 5.19 7.68
N ALA A 135 -10.41 4.82 6.41
CA ALA A 135 -9.91 3.53 5.93
C ALA A 135 -8.41 3.59 5.63
N LYS A 136 -7.71 2.47 5.85
CA LYS A 136 -6.37 2.26 5.28
C LYS A 136 -6.51 2.03 3.78
N LEU A 137 -5.64 2.61 2.97
CA LEU A 137 -5.59 2.32 1.54
C LEU A 137 -4.33 1.52 1.23
N GLY A 138 -4.42 0.54 0.33
CA GLY A 138 -3.27 -0.24 -0.06
C GLY A 138 -3.50 -1.16 -1.24
N ASP A 139 -2.40 -1.68 -1.73
CA ASP A 139 -2.31 -2.68 -2.79
C ASP A 139 -1.61 -3.93 -2.26
N THR A 140 -1.54 -4.98 -3.07
CA THR A 140 -0.84 -6.23 -2.73
C THR A 140 0.66 -6.18 -3.01
N ASP A 141 1.15 -5.18 -3.76
CA ASP A 141 2.52 -5.11 -4.26
C ASP A 141 3.54 -4.54 -3.25
N GLY A 142 4.84 -4.70 -3.56
CA GLY A 142 5.94 -3.96 -2.92
C GLY A 142 6.53 -4.47 -1.60
N VAL A 143 5.74 -5.06 -0.68
CA VAL A 143 6.23 -5.44 0.68
C VAL A 143 5.95 -6.90 1.06
N ASN A 144 5.08 -7.56 0.29
CA ASN A 144 4.49 -8.83 0.68
C ASN A 144 5.06 -10.00 -0.12
N MET A 145 5.16 -11.16 0.52
CA MET A 145 5.48 -12.39 -0.17
C MET A 145 4.25 -12.93 -0.90
N PRO A 146 4.39 -13.67 -2.02
CA PRO A 146 3.25 -14.15 -2.80
C PRO A 146 2.36 -15.16 -2.06
N TRP A 147 2.83 -15.75 -0.95
CA TRP A 147 2.04 -16.58 -0.04
C TRP A 147 1.40 -15.82 1.13
N HIS A 148 1.57 -14.50 1.24
CA HIS A 148 0.83 -13.72 2.25
C HIS A 148 -0.64 -13.56 1.82
N PRO A 149 -1.63 -13.83 2.70
CA PRO A 149 -3.02 -13.57 2.40
C PRO A 149 -3.27 -12.09 2.05
N VAL A 150 -4.23 -11.84 1.15
CA VAL A 150 -4.51 -10.49 0.59
C VAL A 150 -4.80 -9.46 1.70
N GLY A 151 -5.55 -9.86 2.74
CA GLY A 151 -5.84 -8.99 3.88
C GLY A 151 -4.59 -8.54 4.64
N ASP A 152 -3.67 -9.46 4.93
CA ASP A 152 -2.37 -9.14 5.51
C ASP A 152 -1.58 -8.22 4.57
N ALA A 153 -1.52 -8.58 3.29
CA ALA A 153 -0.71 -7.89 2.30
C ALA A 153 -1.05 -6.40 2.20
N VAL A 154 -2.35 -6.08 2.05
CA VAL A 154 -2.85 -4.71 1.98
C VAL A 154 -2.61 -3.94 3.28
N LEU A 155 -2.76 -4.59 4.43
CA LEU A 155 -2.61 -3.92 5.73
C LEU A 155 -1.13 -3.70 6.14
N LEU A 156 -0.23 -4.55 5.68
CA LEU A 156 1.23 -4.39 5.77
C LEU A 156 1.71 -3.32 4.77
N TYR A 157 1.18 -3.29 3.55
CA TYR A 157 1.43 -2.20 2.60
C TYR A 157 1.07 -0.84 3.20
N ALA A 158 -0.16 -0.72 3.72
CA ALA A 158 -0.67 0.51 4.35
C ALA A 158 0.12 0.93 5.60
N LEU A 159 0.89 0.04 6.23
CA LEU A 159 1.82 0.39 7.31
C LEU A 159 3.05 1.14 6.77
N VAL A 160 3.56 0.74 5.60
CA VAL A 160 4.76 1.31 4.96
C VAL A 160 4.42 2.55 4.15
N SER A 161 3.38 2.50 3.30
CA SER A 161 2.93 3.65 2.50
C SER A 161 2.33 4.77 3.35
N ARG A 162 1.77 4.42 4.52
CA ARG A 162 1.02 5.32 5.41
C ARG A 162 -0.15 6.02 4.71
N GLU A 163 -0.76 5.36 3.72
CA GLU A 163 -1.89 5.91 2.97
C GLU A 163 -3.24 5.61 3.65
N TRP A 164 -4.07 6.65 3.71
CA TRP A 164 -5.40 6.62 4.33
C TRP A 164 -6.39 7.38 3.45
N GLY A 165 -7.64 6.95 3.46
CA GLY A 165 -8.74 7.60 2.75
C GLY A 165 -9.95 7.75 3.67
N ARG A 166 -10.74 8.80 3.46
CA ARG A 166 -12.08 8.90 4.03
C ARG A 166 -13.06 8.17 3.11
N ILE A 167 -13.92 7.36 3.70
CA ILE A 167 -14.99 6.65 2.98
C ILE A 167 -16.29 7.03 3.66
N LEU A 168 -17.30 7.43 2.89
CA LEU A 168 -18.64 7.65 3.43
C LEU A 168 -19.34 6.29 3.48
N LEU A 169 -19.83 5.90 4.66
CA LEU A 169 -20.61 4.68 4.89
C LEU A 169 -21.93 5.05 5.57
N THR A 170 -22.97 4.26 5.34
CA THR A 170 -24.22 4.35 6.10
C THR A 170 -24.35 3.08 6.94
N VAL A 171 -24.71 3.23 8.22
CA VAL A 171 -25.18 2.12 9.05
C VAL A 171 -26.70 2.20 9.10
N GLU A 172 -27.38 1.22 8.53
CA GLU A 172 -28.84 1.23 8.34
C GLU A 172 -29.48 -0.08 8.78
N ARG A 173 -30.73 -0.02 9.22
CA ARG A 173 -31.53 -1.22 9.51
C ARG A 173 -31.99 -1.86 8.20
N ALA A 174 -31.87 -3.17 8.08
CA ALA A 174 -32.40 -3.91 6.94
C ALA A 174 -33.93 -3.74 6.86
N VAL A 175 -34.42 -3.17 5.75
CA VAL A 175 -35.87 -2.98 5.50
C VAL A 175 -36.57 -4.32 5.31
N THR A 176 -35.92 -5.22 4.57
CA THR A 176 -36.32 -6.62 4.43
C THR A 176 -35.25 -7.47 5.10
N PRO A 177 -35.59 -8.38 6.04
CA PRO A 177 -34.61 -9.29 6.60
C PRO A 177 -34.00 -10.16 5.47
N PRO A 178 -32.68 -10.35 5.45
CA PRO A 178 -32.05 -11.22 4.46
C PRO A 178 -32.49 -12.68 4.66
N THR A 179 -32.42 -13.50 3.61
CA THR A 179 -32.94 -14.89 3.60
C THR A 179 -32.32 -15.80 4.66
N ASP A 180 -31.15 -15.43 5.18
CA ASP A 180 -30.44 -16.16 6.23
C ASP A 180 -30.80 -15.69 7.65
N ALA A 181 -31.59 -14.62 7.82
CA ALA A 181 -32.03 -14.11 9.11
C ALA A 181 -32.89 -15.14 9.88
N GLN A 182 -32.57 -15.33 11.16
CA GLN A 182 -33.37 -16.14 12.07
C GLN A 182 -34.57 -15.34 12.61
N GLU A 183 -35.61 -16.04 13.05
CA GLU A 183 -36.81 -15.42 13.58
C GLU A 183 -36.49 -14.55 14.81
N GLY A 184 -36.88 -13.27 14.75
CA GLY A 184 -36.60 -12.29 15.80
C GLY A 184 -35.25 -11.56 15.70
N GLU A 185 -34.38 -11.89 14.73
CA GLU A 185 -33.15 -11.12 14.50
C GLU A 185 -33.43 -9.73 13.90
N VAL A 186 -32.82 -8.69 14.47
CA VAL A 186 -32.72 -7.36 13.86
C VAL A 186 -31.37 -7.25 13.16
N VAL A 187 -31.40 -6.98 11.86
CA VAL A 187 -30.17 -6.87 11.03
C VAL A 187 -29.84 -5.41 10.78
N LEU A 188 -28.60 -5.02 11.07
CA LEU A 188 -28.02 -3.76 10.65
C LEU A 188 -26.97 -4.00 9.56
N HIS A 189 -27.06 -3.27 8.46
CA HIS A 189 -26.08 -3.28 7.39
C HIS A 189 -25.15 -2.07 7.49
N VAL A 190 -23.86 -2.30 7.25
CA VAL A 190 -22.89 -1.24 6.96
C VAL A 190 -22.70 -1.21 5.46
N VAL A 191 -23.23 -0.20 4.77
CA VAL A 191 -23.17 -0.04 3.32
C VAL A 191 -22.26 1.14 2.93
N PRO A 192 -21.66 1.15 1.73
CA PRO A 192 -21.09 2.38 1.17
C PRO A 192 -22.19 3.42 1.03
N ALA A 193 -22.01 4.59 1.63
CA ALA A 193 -22.97 5.68 1.44
C ALA A 193 -22.86 6.17 0.00
N ARG A 194 -24.00 6.53 -0.58
CA ARG A 194 -23.99 7.20 -1.88
C ARG A 194 -23.40 8.59 -1.72
N MET A 195 -22.43 8.89 -2.57
CA MET A 195 -22.14 10.28 -2.86
C MET A 195 -23.32 10.82 -3.66
N ALA A 196 -24.10 11.72 -3.06
CA ALA A 196 -24.93 12.60 -3.86
C ALA A 196 -23.99 13.30 -4.86
N THR A 197 -24.30 13.20 -6.15
CA THR A 197 -23.70 14.08 -7.17
C THR A 197 -23.94 15.52 -6.73
N GLN A 198 -22.90 16.37 -6.80
CA GLN A 198 -22.82 17.67 -6.11
C GLN A 198 -23.84 18.77 -6.51
N SER A 199 -24.94 18.43 -7.18
CA SER A 199 -25.99 19.38 -7.61
C SER A 199 -27.23 19.40 -6.70
N GLU A 200 -27.68 18.26 -6.17
CA GLU A 200 -28.92 18.16 -5.39
C GLU A 200 -28.73 17.24 -4.18
N GLY A 201 -28.58 17.87 -3.02
CA GLY A 201 -28.58 17.19 -1.73
C GLY A 201 -29.98 17.26 -1.11
N THR A 202 -30.80 16.26 -1.37
CA THR A 202 -32.03 15.96 -0.62
C THR A 202 -31.90 14.57 0.00
N GLU A 203 -32.30 14.44 1.27
CA GLU A 203 -32.10 13.22 2.07
C GLU A 203 -33.00 12.05 1.66
N ASP A 204 -33.92 12.28 0.71
CA ASP A 204 -35.03 11.38 0.35
C ASP A 204 -34.73 10.37 -0.78
N ASP A 205 -33.61 10.51 -1.52
CA ASP A 205 -33.36 9.63 -2.67
C ASP A 205 -32.98 8.20 -2.25
N ALA A 206 -33.83 7.22 -2.56
CA ALA A 206 -33.71 5.85 -2.06
C ALA A 206 -32.60 5.00 -2.72
N VAL A 207 -31.90 4.19 -1.92
CA VAL A 207 -31.60 2.77 -2.19
C VAL A 207 -31.59 2.25 -3.65
N PRO A 208 -30.70 2.64 -4.60
CA PRO A 208 -30.49 1.87 -5.82
C PRO A 208 -30.07 0.45 -5.45
N LEU A 209 -31.04 -0.44 -5.56
CA LEU A 209 -31.02 -1.76 -4.97
C LEU A 209 -29.83 -2.58 -5.52
N GLY A 210 -29.02 -3.15 -4.62
CA GLY A 210 -28.07 -4.21 -4.98
C GLY A 210 -26.58 -3.98 -4.67
N MET A 211 -26.17 -2.88 -4.02
CA MET A 211 -24.80 -2.84 -3.47
C MET A 211 -24.69 -3.80 -2.28
N PRO A 212 -23.71 -4.73 -2.25
CA PRO A 212 -23.55 -5.66 -1.14
C PRO A 212 -23.10 -4.89 0.13
N PRO A 213 -23.60 -5.25 1.32
CA PRO A 213 -23.15 -4.65 2.57
C PRO A 213 -21.69 -5.03 2.85
N LEU A 214 -20.91 -4.10 3.39
CA LEU A 214 -19.54 -4.36 3.88
C LEU A 214 -19.54 -5.24 5.13
N ALA A 215 -20.60 -5.14 5.95
CA ALA A 215 -20.85 -6.00 7.09
C ALA A 215 -22.36 -6.06 7.36
N SER A 216 -22.84 -7.22 7.82
CA SER A 216 -24.19 -7.41 8.35
C SER A 216 -24.08 -7.85 9.80
N LEU A 217 -24.64 -7.06 10.70
CA LEU A 217 -24.65 -7.29 12.15
C LEU A 217 -26.04 -7.77 12.55
N TYR A 218 -26.13 -8.97 13.10
CA TYR A 218 -27.40 -9.59 13.47
C TYR A 218 -27.54 -9.55 15.00
N PHE A 219 -28.64 -8.97 15.47
CA PHE A 219 -28.91 -8.75 16.87
C PHE A 219 -30.16 -9.50 17.32
N LEU A 220 -30.07 -10.19 18.46
CA LEU A 220 -31.23 -10.76 19.13
C LEU A 220 -31.66 -9.85 20.29
N PRO A 221 -32.96 -9.77 20.60
CA PRO A 221 -33.42 -9.12 21.83
C PRO A 221 -32.90 -9.88 23.06
N SER A 222 -32.41 -9.16 24.07
CA SER A 222 -31.88 -9.78 25.28
C SER A 222 -32.99 -10.47 26.09
N PRO A 223 -32.83 -11.75 26.49
CA PRO A 223 -33.83 -12.47 27.27
C PRO A 223 -33.95 -11.97 28.72
N GLU A 224 -33.01 -11.16 29.21
CA GLU A 224 -32.94 -10.72 30.62
C GLU A 224 -33.85 -9.52 30.96
N GLY A 225 -34.79 -9.15 30.07
CA GLY A 225 -35.84 -8.16 30.34
C GLY A 225 -35.40 -6.69 30.42
N ALA A 226 -34.09 -6.42 30.40
CA ALA A 226 -33.56 -5.08 30.11
C ALA A 226 -33.66 -4.78 28.60
N GLU A 227 -33.85 -3.50 28.24
CA GLU A 227 -33.91 -2.98 26.86
C GLU A 227 -32.56 -3.09 26.14
N GLY A 228 -32.11 -4.31 25.89
CA GLY A 228 -30.80 -4.62 25.34
C GLY A 228 -30.89 -5.54 24.13
N TYR A 229 -29.92 -5.39 23.24
CA TYR A 229 -29.73 -6.24 22.07
C TYR A 229 -28.37 -6.94 22.19
N THR A 230 -28.33 -8.25 21.94
CA THR A 230 -27.10 -9.04 21.93
C THR A 230 -26.66 -9.28 20.50
N LEU A 231 -25.39 -9.00 20.19
CA LEU A 231 -24.79 -9.29 18.89
C LEU A 231 -24.64 -10.81 18.75
N ALA A 232 -25.43 -11.44 17.88
CA ALA A 232 -25.51 -12.89 17.75
C ALA A 232 -24.51 -13.43 16.71
N ARG A 233 -24.38 -12.74 15.57
CA ARG A 233 -23.47 -13.10 14.47
C ARG A 233 -23.12 -11.88 13.62
N VAL A 234 -21.95 -11.91 13.00
CA VAL A 234 -21.46 -10.84 12.12
C VAL A 234 -20.97 -11.44 10.81
N HIS A 235 -21.72 -11.16 9.75
CA HIS A 235 -21.39 -11.61 8.41
C HIS A 235 -20.58 -10.56 7.65
N PHE A 236 -19.58 -11.00 6.90
CA PHE A 236 -18.80 -10.19 5.96
C PHE A 236 -18.88 -10.83 4.57
N PRO A 237 -18.88 -10.03 3.47
CA PRO A 237 -18.87 -10.57 2.12
C PRO A 237 -17.76 -11.61 1.90
N PRO A 238 -18.05 -12.77 1.31
CA PRO A 238 -17.05 -13.80 1.08
C PRO A 238 -15.97 -13.34 0.10
N SER A 239 -14.81 -14.00 0.13
CA SER A 239 -13.77 -13.87 -0.89
C SER A 239 -14.39 -14.10 -2.30
N PRO A 240 -14.06 -13.28 -3.32
CA PRO A 240 -12.96 -12.30 -3.37
C PRO A 240 -13.34 -10.87 -2.93
N LYS A 241 -14.53 -10.66 -2.35
CA LYS A 241 -15.07 -9.32 -2.05
C LYS A 241 -14.47 -8.70 -0.80
N SER A 242 -14.36 -9.51 0.26
CA SER A 242 -13.63 -9.16 1.47
C SER A 242 -12.59 -10.23 1.84
N PHE A 243 -11.59 -9.79 2.60
CA PHE A 243 -10.49 -10.61 3.11
C PHE A 243 -10.25 -10.28 4.58
N GLY A 244 -10.17 -11.31 5.41
CA GLY A 244 -9.73 -11.20 6.80
C GLY A 244 -8.20 -11.15 6.93
N THR A 245 -7.73 -10.93 8.16
CA THR A 245 -6.31 -11.07 8.52
C THR A 245 -6.00 -12.49 8.95
N SER A 246 -4.80 -12.98 8.61
CA SER A 246 -4.30 -14.27 9.06
C SER A 246 -3.95 -14.28 10.54
N SER A 247 -3.89 -15.48 11.13
CA SER A 247 -3.39 -15.70 12.49
C SER A 247 -1.95 -15.16 12.72
N TYR A 248 -1.12 -15.08 11.69
CA TYR A 248 0.25 -14.55 11.78
C TYR A 248 0.36 -13.03 11.51
N PHE A 249 -0.74 -12.34 11.19
CA PHE A 249 -0.72 -10.90 10.91
C PHE A 249 -0.06 -10.04 12.01
N PRO A 250 -0.34 -10.26 13.33
CA PRO A 250 0.31 -9.48 14.38
C PRO A 250 1.83 -9.64 14.40
N LEU A 251 2.31 -10.88 14.17
CA LEU A 251 3.74 -11.20 14.13
C LEU A 251 4.42 -10.61 12.88
N ARG A 252 3.80 -10.74 11.70
CA ARG A 252 4.27 -10.08 10.46
C ARG A 252 4.39 -8.57 10.65
N ARG A 253 3.37 -7.95 11.24
CA ARG A 253 3.34 -6.51 11.53
C ARG A 253 4.46 -6.11 12.52
N ALA A 254 4.69 -6.89 13.57
CA ALA A 254 5.75 -6.63 14.54
C ALA A 254 7.14 -6.71 13.89
N LEU A 255 7.43 -7.79 13.14
CA LEU A 255 8.69 -7.96 12.39
C LEU A 255 8.90 -6.82 11.40
N LEU A 256 7.90 -6.50 10.58
CA LEU A 256 7.98 -5.41 9.60
C LEU A 256 8.21 -4.04 10.27
N SER A 257 7.64 -3.81 11.45
CA SER A 257 7.84 -2.55 12.20
C SER A 257 9.28 -2.36 12.70
N VAL A 258 10.07 -3.43 12.79
CA VAL A 258 11.52 -3.38 13.09
C VAL A 258 12.34 -3.38 11.80
N LEU A 259 12.02 -4.26 10.84
CA LEU A 259 12.80 -4.47 9.62
C LEU A 259 12.75 -3.28 8.66
N ALA A 260 11.57 -2.66 8.45
CA ALA A 260 11.43 -1.54 7.52
C ALA A 260 12.26 -0.29 7.91
N PRO A 261 12.15 0.28 9.15
CA PRO A 261 12.94 1.46 9.50
C PRO A 261 14.44 1.18 9.60
N SER A 262 14.84 -0.03 10.00
CA SER A 262 16.26 -0.41 10.04
C SER A 262 16.85 -0.62 8.64
N ALA A 263 16.08 -1.14 7.68
CA ALA A 263 16.46 -1.17 6.27
C ALA A 263 16.62 0.24 5.68
N MET A 264 15.68 1.15 5.97
CA MET A 264 15.78 2.56 5.56
C MET A 264 17.02 3.25 6.14
N LEU A 265 17.34 3.01 7.42
CA LEU A 265 18.55 3.52 8.04
C LEU A 265 19.82 2.94 7.38
N ALA A 266 19.84 1.65 7.07
CA ALA A 266 20.98 1.01 6.39
C ALA A 266 21.20 1.59 4.98
N MET A 267 20.12 1.82 4.21
CA MET A 267 20.21 2.48 2.90
C MET A 267 20.73 3.92 3.02
N ALA A 268 20.19 4.72 3.95
CA ALA A 268 20.66 6.10 4.16
C ALA A 268 22.14 6.17 4.58
N LEU A 269 22.62 5.22 5.40
CA LEU A 269 24.02 5.11 5.77
C LEU A 269 24.90 4.68 4.58
N ALA A 270 24.42 3.79 3.71
CA ALA A 270 25.12 3.38 2.51
C ALA A 270 25.23 4.54 1.48
N GLU A 271 24.16 5.32 1.30
CA GLU A 271 24.18 6.53 0.48
C GLU A 271 25.18 7.57 1.00
N LEU A 272 25.18 7.83 2.31
CA LEU A 272 26.12 8.75 2.95
C LEU A 272 27.57 8.26 2.81
N ALA A 273 27.83 6.97 3.00
CA ALA A 273 29.15 6.38 2.75
C ALA A 273 29.59 6.53 1.28
N GLY A 274 28.67 6.32 0.34
CA GLY A 274 28.91 6.54 -1.09
C GLY A 274 29.23 8.00 -1.43
N GLN A 275 28.57 8.96 -0.79
CA GLN A 275 28.88 10.39 -0.91
C GLN A 275 30.28 10.72 -0.34
N LEU A 276 30.63 10.20 0.84
CA LEU A 276 31.96 10.39 1.44
C LEU A 276 33.08 9.84 0.54
N ILE A 277 32.88 8.66 -0.06
CA ILE A 277 33.84 8.08 -1.02
C ILE A 277 33.99 9.00 -2.25
N LYS A 278 32.89 9.52 -2.81
CA LYS A 278 32.95 10.49 -3.92
C LYS A 278 33.73 11.75 -3.54
N PHE A 279 33.48 12.34 -2.36
CA PHE A 279 34.21 13.52 -1.90
C PHE A 279 35.71 13.22 -1.67
N ALA A 280 36.05 12.05 -1.13
CA ALA A 280 37.45 11.63 -0.96
C ALA A 280 38.18 11.50 -2.30
N LEU A 281 37.53 10.90 -3.32
CA LEU A 281 38.08 10.78 -4.67
C LEU A 281 38.27 12.16 -5.35
N ILE A 282 37.29 13.08 -5.19
CA ILE A 282 37.41 14.46 -5.70
C ILE A 282 38.57 15.19 -5.02
N GLY A 283 38.67 15.10 -3.68
CA GLY A 283 39.76 15.71 -2.92
C GLY A 283 41.14 15.17 -3.33
N LEU A 284 41.26 13.86 -3.52
CA LEU A 284 42.50 13.23 -4.01
C LEU A 284 42.84 13.69 -5.42
N GLY A 285 41.84 13.82 -6.31
CA GLY A 285 42.02 14.37 -7.65
C GLY A 285 42.52 15.82 -7.64
N ILE A 286 41.97 16.68 -6.77
CA ILE A 286 42.42 18.06 -6.58
C ILE A 286 43.87 18.10 -6.06
N VAL A 287 44.21 17.28 -5.06
CA VAL A 287 45.58 17.19 -4.53
C VAL A 287 46.58 16.74 -5.60
N ALA A 288 46.23 15.73 -6.41
CA ALA A 288 47.05 15.28 -7.53
C ALA A 288 47.24 16.38 -8.58
N LEU A 289 46.18 17.11 -8.94
CA LEU A 289 46.24 18.21 -9.91
C LEU A 289 47.10 19.38 -9.39
N LEU A 290 46.96 19.75 -8.11
CA LEU A 290 47.80 20.77 -7.47
C LEU A 290 49.27 20.35 -7.40
N TRP A 291 49.56 19.06 -7.16
CA TRP A 291 50.93 18.54 -7.20
C TRP A 291 51.53 18.60 -8.62
N ILE A 292 50.77 18.18 -9.65
CA ILE A 292 51.19 18.30 -11.05
C ILE A 292 51.43 19.77 -11.44
N ALA A 293 50.53 20.67 -11.04
CA ALA A 293 50.66 22.10 -11.31
C ALA A 293 51.90 22.71 -10.62
N ARG A 294 52.20 22.29 -9.39
CA ARG A 294 53.43 22.67 -8.67
C ARG A 294 54.69 22.19 -9.40
N GLU A 295 54.75 20.92 -9.80
CA GLU A 295 55.94 20.39 -10.49
C GLU A 295 56.15 21.07 -11.85
N LEU A 296 55.08 21.33 -12.61
CA LEU A 296 55.15 22.10 -13.85
C LEU A 296 55.61 23.56 -13.64
N TRP A 297 55.22 24.18 -12.52
CA TRP A 297 55.66 25.54 -12.17
C TRP A 297 57.13 25.59 -11.75
N MET A 298 57.59 24.67 -10.88
CA MET A 298 59.00 24.51 -10.52
C MET A 298 59.86 24.26 -11.77
N SER A 299 59.47 23.27 -12.58
CA SER A 299 60.14 22.93 -13.84
C SER A 299 60.23 24.10 -14.82
N ARG A 300 59.34 25.09 -14.73
CA ARG A 300 59.38 26.29 -15.56
C ARG A 300 60.48 27.25 -15.11
N HIS A 301 60.58 27.55 -13.81
CA HIS A 301 61.58 28.45 -13.25
C HIS A 301 63.00 27.85 -13.27
N ASP A 302 63.16 26.56 -12.99
CA ASP A 302 64.48 25.89 -13.03
C ASP A 302 65.08 25.83 -14.46
N GLY A 303 64.30 26.15 -15.50
CA GLY A 303 64.77 26.21 -16.88
C GLY A 303 65.23 27.58 -17.36
N GLU A 304 65.29 28.60 -16.49
CA GLU A 304 65.97 29.86 -16.82
C GLU A 304 67.51 29.75 -16.67
N THR A 305 68.01 28.69 -16.01
CA THR A 305 69.43 28.34 -15.93
C THR A 305 69.88 27.36 -17.03
N GLY A 306 69.81 27.80 -18.29
CA GLY A 306 70.72 27.42 -19.40
C GLY A 306 70.84 25.98 -19.93
N GLU A 307 70.78 24.94 -19.10
CA GLU A 307 71.19 23.56 -19.46
C GLU A 307 70.03 22.55 -19.58
N GLY A 308 68.78 23.03 -19.51
CA GLY A 308 67.60 22.17 -19.28
C GLY A 308 66.76 21.72 -20.50
N GLU A 309 67.05 22.16 -21.73
CA GLU A 309 66.17 21.90 -22.88
C GLU A 309 66.09 20.41 -23.26
N ASP A 310 67.23 19.72 -23.35
CA ASP A 310 67.33 18.27 -23.64
C ASP A 310 66.54 17.40 -22.65
N ALA A 311 66.44 17.82 -21.38
CA ALA A 311 65.71 17.09 -20.35
C ALA A 311 64.18 17.23 -20.53
N ARG A 312 63.71 18.41 -20.94
CA ARG A 312 62.29 18.69 -21.19
C ARG A 312 61.75 17.91 -22.40
N GLU A 313 62.54 17.74 -23.46
CA GLU A 313 62.13 16.90 -24.60
C GLU A 313 61.96 15.43 -24.18
N ARG A 314 62.89 14.88 -23.39
CA ARG A 314 62.81 13.49 -22.91
C ARG A 314 61.60 13.27 -21.99
N GLN A 315 61.33 14.18 -21.06
CA GLN A 315 60.17 14.09 -20.17
C GLN A 315 58.84 14.20 -20.94
N THR A 316 58.71 15.14 -21.87
CA THR A 316 57.49 15.28 -22.68
C THR A 316 57.28 14.09 -23.63
N ALA A 317 58.34 13.46 -24.13
CA ALA A 317 58.25 12.21 -24.89
C ALA A 317 57.73 11.04 -24.04
N VAL A 318 58.25 10.87 -22.81
CA VAL A 318 57.75 9.84 -21.86
C VAL A 318 56.29 10.08 -21.50
N LEU A 319 55.91 11.34 -21.22
CA LEU A 319 54.54 11.68 -20.84
C LEU A 319 53.56 11.49 -22.01
N ARG A 320 53.95 11.84 -23.25
CA ARG A 320 53.18 11.49 -24.48
C ARG A 320 53.04 9.98 -24.66
N LYS A 321 54.09 9.20 -24.39
CA LYS A 321 54.03 7.73 -24.47
C LYS A 321 53.07 7.15 -23.43
N ALA A 322 53.17 7.57 -22.17
CA ALA A 322 52.28 7.15 -21.10
C ALA A 322 50.81 7.54 -21.38
N LEU A 323 50.55 8.77 -21.86
CA LEU A 323 49.21 9.18 -22.25
C LEU A 323 48.66 8.33 -23.40
N ARG A 324 49.50 8.02 -24.40
CA ARG A 324 49.11 7.17 -25.55
C ARG A 324 48.87 5.72 -25.14
N GLU A 325 49.59 5.17 -24.17
CA GLU A 325 49.38 3.80 -23.68
C GLU A 325 48.16 3.68 -22.75
N VAL A 326 47.92 4.67 -21.88
CA VAL A 326 46.81 4.65 -20.91
C VAL A 326 45.48 5.12 -21.52
N LEU A 327 45.48 6.18 -22.33
CA LEU A 327 44.26 6.73 -22.96
C LEU A 327 44.07 6.25 -24.41
N GLY A 328 45.09 5.69 -25.07
CA GLY A 328 44.96 5.11 -26.41
C GLY A 328 43.80 4.11 -26.55
N PRO A 329 43.61 3.17 -25.61
CA PRO A 329 42.48 2.23 -25.65
C PRO A 329 41.09 2.89 -25.52
N LEU A 330 41.01 4.10 -24.94
CA LEU A 330 39.76 4.86 -24.74
C LEU A 330 39.42 5.76 -25.94
N TYR A 331 40.41 6.17 -26.72
CA TYR A 331 40.25 7.04 -27.90
C TYR A 331 40.55 6.36 -29.24
N ALA A 332 40.98 5.09 -29.24
CA ALA A 332 41.07 4.29 -30.44
C ALA A 332 39.67 4.20 -31.09
N PRO A 333 39.51 4.58 -32.38
CA PRO A 333 38.24 4.38 -33.07
C PRO A 333 37.88 2.90 -33.03
N ARG A 334 36.61 2.59 -32.75
CA ARG A 334 36.11 1.23 -32.55
C ARG A 334 36.02 0.48 -33.89
N GLU A 335 37.19 0.11 -34.43
CA GLU A 335 37.36 -0.65 -35.67
C GLU A 335 36.88 -2.10 -35.49
N GLY A 336 35.55 -2.27 -35.56
CA GLY A 336 34.91 -3.59 -35.49
C GLY A 336 33.46 -3.62 -36.00
N GLY A 337 32.87 -2.48 -36.39
CA GLY A 337 31.45 -2.41 -36.76
C GLY A 337 31.11 -2.79 -38.20
N ARG A 338 32.01 -2.55 -39.17
CA ARG A 338 31.65 -2.56 -40.61
C ARG A 338 31.98 -3.83 -41.40
N GLN A 339 32.67 -4.80 -40.81
CA GLN A 339 33.08 -6.02 -41.53
C GLN A 339 32.06 -7.18 -41.43
N ARG A 340 31.00 -7.04 -40.61
CA ARG A 340 29.94 -8.05 -40.45
C ARG A 340 28.73 -7.87 -41.38
N GLU A 341 28.53 -6.70 -41.98
CA GLU A 341 27.39 -6.47 -42.91
C GLU A 341 27.64 -6.95 -44.35
N ARG A 342 28.91 -7.17 -44.75
CA ARG A 342 29.21 -7.63 -46.12
C ARG A 342 29.11 -9.15 -46.29
N SER A 343 29.39 -9.94 -45.25
CA SER A 343 29.25 -11.41 -45.29
C SER A 343 27.82 -11.92 -45.13
N ALA A 344 26.88 -11.08 -44.65
CA ALA A 344 25.45 -11.40 -44.59
C ALA A 344 24.70 -11.15 -45.91
N ARG A 345 25.32 -10.46 -46.89
CA ARG A 345 24.68 -10.11 -48.17
C ARG A 345 25.03 -11.02 -49.34
N THR A 346 26.00 -11.93 -49.20
CA THR A 346 26.41 -12.89 -50.24
C THR A 346 25.85 -14.29 -50.04
N LEU A 347 24.92 -14.49 -49.09
CA LEU A 347 24.26 -15.77 -48.79
C LEU A 347 22.74 -15.74 -48.96
N GLY A 348 22.19 -14.64 -49.52
CA GLY A 348 20.74 -14.44 -49.68
C GLY A 348 20.20 -14.55 -51.11
N ASP A 349 21.08 -14.63 -52.12
CA ASP A 349 20.69 -14.55 -53.55
C ASP A 349 20.75 -15.89 -54.31
N GLU A 350 21.22 -17.00 -53.70
CA GLU A 350 21.29 -18.31 -54.38
C GLU A 350 20.10 -19.26 -54.12
N GLU A 351 19.30 -19.06 -53.07
CA GLU A 351 18.16 -19.95 -52.72
C GLU A 351 16.79 -19.52 -53.31
N ARG A 352 16.76 -18.79 -54.43
CA ARG A 352 15.50 -18.25 -54.99
C ARG A 352 15.20 -18.53 -56.47
N MET A 353 15.84 -19.55 -57.04
CA MET A 353 15.37 -20.18 -58.29
C MET A 353 15.04 -21.66 -58.07
N GLU A 354 14.13 -22.17 -58.89
CA GLU A 354 13.64 -23.56 -58.93
C GLU A 354 12.71 -24.02 -57.79
N VAL A 355 11.44 -23.58 -57.84
CA VAL A 355 10.35 -24.56 -58.02
C VAL A 355 9.45 -24.04 -59.13
N LYS A 356 9.41 -24.77 -60.25
CA LYS A 356 8.49 -24.56 -61.36
C LYS A 356 7.28 -25.47 -61.18
N GLU A 357 6.10 -25.03 -61.62
CA GLU A 357 4.91 -25.88 -61.74
C GLU A 357 5.19 -27.08 -62.66
N GLU A 358 4.56 -28.23 -62.39
CA GLU A 358 3.87 -29.01 -63.43
C GLU A 358 2.88 -30.04 -62.85
N VAL A 359 1.66 -30.01 -63.40
CA VAL A 359 0.54 -31.00 -63.38
C VAL A 359 -0.17 -31.29 -62.06
#